data_AF-A0A7K4H9R2-F1
#
_entry.id   AF-A0A7K4H9R2-F1
#
_cell.length_a   1.000
_cell.length_b   1.000
_cell.length_c   1.000
_cell.angle_alpha   90.00
_cell.angle_beta   90.00
_cell.angle_gamma   90.00
#
_symmetry.space_group_name_H-M   'P 1'
#
loop_
_entity.id
_entity.type
_entity.pdbx_description
1 polymer ?
#
loop_
_entity_poly.entity_id
_entity_poly.type
_entity_poly.pdbx_seq_one_letter_code
_entity_poly.pdbx_strand_id
1 'polypeptide(L)'
;MKIRKYLWILNLVGAIIIIISIITPTSYNDTTSTFYYVWMNQIGVDIDPLDIYLLRTDLELVTISTILALIIFSSALMTITLTSMYIRNSIPFKKLQWKTIIFAVLVIISTLYWIIMMESFYNEAGYNHWVTTGGGYTPFFGVIGPFIGAALIVIGSFVRRK
;
A
#
# COMPACT_ATOMS: atom_id res chain seq x y z
N MET A 1 19.25 27.12 -5.86
CA MET A 1 18.12 26.56 -5.08
C MET A 1 18.64 25.62 -3.99
N LYS A 2 18.58 26.03 -2.71
CA LYS A 2 19.04 25.21 -1.56
C LYS A 2 18.08 24.03 -1.25
N ILE A 3 16.79 24.16 -1.56
CA ILE A 3 15.74 23.16 -1.27
C ILE A 3 15.98 21.79 -1.94
N ARG A 4 16.54 21.75 -3.16
CA ARG A 4 16.76 20.48 -3.89
C ARG A 4 17.69 19.51 -3.15
N LYS A 5 18.54 20.01 -2.25
CA LYS A 5 19.43 19.19 -1.42
C LYS A 5 18.70 18.40 -0.33
N TYR A 6 17.46 18.76 0.00
CA TYR A 6 16.68 18.12 1.08
C TYR A 6 15.57 17.20 0.56
N LEU A 7 15.32 17.16 -0.74
CA LEU A 7 14.22 16.39 -1.32
C LEU A 7 14.39 14.87 -1.21
N TRP A 8 15.58 14.38 -0.85
CA TRP A 8 15.77 12.97 -0.50
C TRP A 8 14.93 12.55 0.72
N ILE A 9 14.52 13.49 1.57
CA ILE A 9 13.65 13.21 2.73
C ILE A 9 12.29 12.66 2.30
N LEU A 10 11.84 13.00 1.09
CA LEU A 10 10.59 12.49 0.53
C LEU A 10 10.61 10.96 0.36
N ASN A 11 11.80 10.35 0.17
CA ASN A 11 11.91 8.90 0.12
C ASN A 11 11.61 8.26 1.49
N LEU A 12 12.08 8.87 2.58
CA LEU A 12 11.78 8.40 3.93
C LEU A 12 10.31 8.63 4.29
N VAL A 13 9.80 9.84 4.04
CA VAL A 13 8.40 10.18 4.30
C VAL A 13 7.47 9.26 3.52
N GLY A 14 7.77 9.03 2.24
CA GLY A 14 6.98 8.13 1.41
C GLY A 14 7.01 6.68 1.88
N ALA A 15 8.18 6.17 2.29
CA ALA A 15 8.27 4.81 2.84
C ALA A 15 7.55 4.65 4.18
N ILE A 16 7.58 5.67 5.05
CA ILE A 16 6.81 5.68 6.30
C ILE A 16 5.31 5.66 6.02
N ILE A 17 4.85 6.48 5.06
CA ILE A 17 3.45 6.48 4.62
C ILE A 17 3.02 5.09 4.14
N ILE A 18 3.85 4.38 3.36
CA ILE A 18 3.57 3.01 2.91
C ILE A 18 3.48 2.03 4.09
N ILE A 19 4.36 2.13 5.09
CA ILE A 19 4.29 1.27 6.27
C ILE A 19 3.01 1.53 7.05
N ILE A 20 2.66 2.80 7.26
CA ILE A 20 1.41 3.17 7.94
C ILE A 20 0.21 2.65 7.15
N SER A 21 0.23 2.72 5.81
CA SER A 21 -0.90 2.24 5.02
C SER A 21 -1.15 0.75 5.17
N ILE A 22 -0.11 -0.07 5.31
CA ILE A 22 -0.27 -1.53 5.49
C ILE A 22 -0.97 -1.88 6.82
N ILE A 23 -0.76 -1.08 7.87
CA ILE A 23 -1.38 -1.29 9.18
C ILE A 23 -2.76 -0.61 9.30
N THR A 24 -3.20 0.11 8.27
CA THR A 24 -4.53 0.73 8.22
C THR A 24 -5.48 -0.07 7.33
N PRO A 25 -6.80 -0.02 7.59
CA PRO A 25 -7.78 -0.63 6.70
C PRO A 25 -7.65 -0.12 5.26
N THR A 26 -7.81 -1.02 4.30
CA THR A 26 -7.95 -0.72 2.88
C THR A 26 -9.34 -0.23 2.55
N SER A 27 -10.34 -0.72 3.28
CA SER A 27 -11.72 -0.24 3.15
C SER A 27 -12.54 -0.57 4.40
N TYR A 28 -13.72 0.01 4.49
CA TYR A 28 -14.71 -0.34 5.49
C TYR A 28 -16.12 -0.41 4.88
N ASN A 29 -16.99 -1.21 5.48
CA ASN A 29 -18.41 -1.30 5.15
C ASN A 29 -19.22 -0.72 6.32
N ASP A 30 -20.09 0.23 6.00
CA ASP A 30 -20.94 0.99 6.93
C ASP A 30 -22.45 0.67 6.80
N THR A 31 -22.81 -0.36 6.03
CA THR A 31 -24.21 -0.64 5.70
C THR A 31 -24.98 -1.45 6.73
N THR A 32 -24.31 -1.96 7.75
CA THR A 32 -24.94 -2.57 8.91
C THR A 32 -24.62 -1.77 10.16
N SER A 33 -25.34 -2.00 11.26
CA SER A 33 -25.04 -1.38 12.56
C SER A 33 -23.64 -1.68 13.09
N THR A 34 -22.94 -2.63 12.47
CA THR A 34 -21.56 -3.03 12.76
C THR A 34 -20.66 -2.57 11.63
N PHE A 35 -19.56 -1.89 11.96
CA PHE A 35 -18.53 -1.49 10.99
C PHE A 35 -17.61 -2.68 10.69
N TYR A 36 -17.47 -3.02 9.42
CA TYR A 36 -16.49 -4.02 8.97
C TYR A 36 -15.30 -3.33 8.33
N TYR A 37 -14.11 -3.85 8.58
CA TYR A 37 -12.87 -3.32 8.01
C TYR A 37 -12.19 -4.42 7.22
N VAL A 38 -11.58 -4.04 6.11
CA VAL A 38 -10.74 -4.92 5.29
C VAL A 38 -9.33 -4.37 5.39
N TRP A 39 -8.33 -5.23 5.58
CA TRP A 39 -6.92 -4.87 5.46
C TRP A 39 -6.30 -5.65 4.32
N MET A 40 -5.15 -5.14 3.84
CA MET A 40 -4.39 -5.80 2.78
C MET A 40 -3.71 -7.10 3.27
N ASN A 41 -3.40 -7.19 4.56
CA ASN A 41 -2.72 -8.33 5.18
C ASN A 41 -3.67 -9.26 5.95
N GLN A 42 -4.89 -8.82 6.25
CA GLN A 42 -5.88 -9.57 7.01
C GLN A 42 -7.27 -9.04 6.72
N ILE A 43 -8.24 -9.93 6.59
CA ILE A 43 -9.66 -9.56 6.66
C ILE A 43 -10.04 -9.77 8.12
N GLY A 44 -9.93 -8.70 8.92
CA GLY A 44 -10.21 -8.73 10.35
C GLY A 44 -11.69 -8.46 10.60
N VAL A 45 -12.35 -9.26 11.44
CA VAL A 45 -13.76 -9.04 11.77
C VAL A 45 -13.95 -9.20 13.26
N ASP A 46 -14.56 -8.18 13.87
CA ASP A 46 -15.46 -8.39 14.99
C ASP A 46 -16.85 -8.69 14.40
N ILE A 47 -17.21 -9.99 14.40
CA ILE A 47 -18.55 -10.57 14.19
C ILE A 47 -19.12 -10.56 12.74
N ASP A 48 -18.99 -11.68 12.02
CA ASP A 48 -19.24 -11.88 10.57
C ASP A 48 -20.72 -11.82 10.08
N PRO A 49 -20.99 -11.20 8.91
CA PRO A 49 -21.91 -11.67 7.88
C PRO A 49 -21.24 -12.74 6.97
N LEU A 50 -22.05 -13.66 6.42
CA LEU A 50 -21.63 -14.88 5.68
C LEU A 50 -20.59 -14.65 4.57
N ASP A 51 -20.60 -13.49 3.90
CA ASP A 51 -19.68 -13.20 2.78
C ASP A 51 -18.26 -12.82 3.23
N ILE A 52 -18.13 -12.22 4.41
CA ILE A 52 -16.82 -11.92 5.01
C ILE A 52 -16.19 -13.19 5.60
N TYR A 53 -17.02 -14.14 6.03
CA TYR A 53 -16.56 -15.49 6.35
C TYR A 53 -15.98 -16.21 5.13
N LEU A 54 -16.64 -16.11 3.95
CA LEU A 54 -16.14 -16.71 2.71
C LEU A 54 -14.77 -16.15 2.30
N LEU A 55 -14.61 -14.83 2.37
CA LEU A 55 -13.34 -14.11 2.18
C LEU A 55 -12.21 -14.60 3.10
N ARG A 56 -12.52 -14.92 4.35
CA ARG A 56 -11.56 -15.43 5.33
C ARG A 56 -11.16 -16.88 5.06
N THR A 57 -12.07 -17.65 4.46
CA THR A 57 -11.85 -19.07 4.18
C THR A 57 -11.23 -19.36 2.82
N ASP A 58 -11.25 -18.40 1.89
CA ASP A 58 -10.53 -18.53 0.63
C ASP A 58 -9.01 -18.41 0.85
N LEU A 59 -8.38 -19.58 0.98
CA LEU A 59 -6.97 -19.70 1.27
C LEU A 59 -6.09 -19.08 0.18
N GLU A 60 -6.56 -19.07 -1.07
CA GLU A 60 -5.82 -18.49 -2.20
C GLU A 60 -5.84 -16.97 -2.12
N LEU A 61 -7.02 -16.38 -1.93
CA LEU A 61 -7.18 -14.92 -1.81
C LEU A 61 -6.39 -14.34 -0.64
N VAL A 62 -6.46 -14.99 0.54
CA VAL A 62 -5.72 -14.58 1.74
C VAL A 62 -4.21 -14.70 1.52
N THR A 63 -3.75 -15.77 0.88
CA THR A 63 -2.32 -15.99 0.61
C THR A 63 -1.79 -14.96 -0.37
N ILE A 64 -2.48 -14.70 -1.48
CA ILE A 64 -2.08 -13.70 -2.47
C ILE A 64 -2.06 -12.30 -1.85
N SER A 65 -3.11 -11.93 -1.09
CA SER A 65 -3.17 -10.65 -0.38
C SER A 65 -1.98 -10.47 0.57
N THR A 66 -1.65 -11.51 1.34
CA THR A 66 -0.51 -11.51 2.26
C THR A 66 0.81 -11.34 1.52
N ILE A 67 1.01 -12.04 0.40
CA ILE A 67 2.22 -11.90 -0.44
C ILE A 67 2.36 -10.47 -0.96
N LEU A 68 1.28 -9.87 -1.46
CA LEU A 68 1.29 -8.49 -1.95
C LEU A 68 1.60 -7.50 -0.82
N ALA A 69 1.00 -7.67 0.35
CA ALA A 69 1.31 -6.86 1.52
C ALA A 69 2.78 -6.99 1.93
N LEU A 70 3.36 -8.19 1.88
CA LEU A 70 4.79 -8.42 2.15
C LEU A 70 5.69 -7.75 1.11
N ILE A 71 5.34 -7.77 -0.17
CA ILE A 71 6.09 -7.07 -1.23
C ILE A 71 6.08 -5.56 -0.97
N ILE A 72 4.93 -4.99 -0.65
CA ILE A 72 4.76 -3.55 -0.37
C ILE A 72 5.56 -3.17 0.89
N PHE A 73 5.44 -3.95 1.97
CA PHE A 73 6.15 -3.73 3.23
C PHE A 73 7.67 -3.81 3.05
N SER A 74 8.15 -4.87 2.38
CA SER A 74 9.57 -5.09 2.13
C SER A 74 10.16 -3.98 1.25
N SER A 75 9.41 -3.51 0.25
CA SER A 75 9.81 -2.39 -0.62
C SER A 75 9.97 -1.09 0.15
N ALA A 76 9.09 -0.81 1.12
CA ALA A 76 9.19 0.34 2.00
C ALA A 76 10.40 0.24 2.96
N LEU A 77 10.60 -0.92 3.60
CA LEU A 77 11.76 -1.16 4.47
C LEU A 77 13.09 -1.04 3.71
N MET A 78 13.16 -1.61 2.51
CA MET A 78 14.34 -1.48 1.66
C MET A 78 14.59 -0.01 1.28
N THR A 79 13.54 0.75 0.98
CA THR A 79 13.66 2.19 0.72
C THR A 79 14.22 2.97 1.92
N ILE A 80 13.75 2.68 3.13
CA ILE A 80 14.28 3.28 4.37
C ILE A 80 15.75 2.91 4.56
N THR A 81 16.08 1.63 4.35
CA THR A 81 17.44 1.11 4.52
C THR A 81 18.41 1.78 3.53
N LEU A 82 18.06 1.83 2.25
CA LEU A 82 18.90 2.48 1.23
C LEU A 82 19.06 3.98 1.50
N THR A 83 17.99 4.65 1.94
CA THR A 83 18.06 6.08 2.28
C THR A 83 18.90 6.32 3.53
N SER A 84 18.87 5.40 4.50
CA SER A 84 19.72 5.45 5.70
C SER A 84 21.19 5.21 5.36
N MET A 85 21.50 4.28 4.46
CA MET A 85 22.85 4.04 3.96
C MET A 85 23.40 5.27 3.20
N TYR A 86 22.56 5.96 2.44
CA TYR A 86 22.93 7.22 1.82
C TYR A 86 23.39 8.27 2.86
N ILE A 87 22.66 8.42 3.96
CA ILE A 87 22.97 9.40 5.02
C ILE A 87 24.24 9.00 5.79
N ARG A 88 24.31 7.74 6.23
CA ARG A 88 25.38 7.27 7.14
C ARG A 88 26.68 6.98 6.41
N ASN A 89 26.61 6.32 5.25
CA ASN A 89 27.78 5.82 4.54
C ASN A 89 28.19 6.74 3.38
N SER A 90 27.52 7.89 3.21
CA SER A 90 27.80 8.87 2.14
C SER A 90 27.85 8.26 0.74
N ILE A 91 27.10 7.18 0.50
CA ILE A 91 27.05 6.51 -0.80
C ILE A 91 26.45 7.49 -1.82
N PRO A 92 27.00 7.60 -3.04
CA PRO A 92 26.41 8.47 -4.05
C PRO A 92 24.97 8.04 -4.35
N PHE A 93 24.02 8.95 -4.10
CA PHE A 93 22.58 8.69 -4.26
C PHE A 93 22.20 8.20 -5.66
N LYS A 94 22.95 8.60 -6.70
CA LYS A 94 22.77 8.11 -8.08
C LYS A 94 22.82 6.58 -8.19
N LYS A 95 23.61 5.90 -7.34
CA LYS A 95 23.68 4.43 -7.28
C LYS A 95 22.44 3.79 -6.65
N LEU A 96 21.72 4.56 -5.83
CA LEU A 96 20.57 4.09 -5.05
C LEU A 96 19.24 4.47 -5.71
N GLN A 97 19.23 5.58 -6.45
CA GLN A 97 18.07 6.18 -7.11
C GLN A 97 17.21 5.15 -7.86
N TRP A 98 17.81 4.36 -8.76
CA TRP A 98 17.06 3.38 -9.56
C TRP A 98 16.46 2.26 -8.72
N LYS A 99 17.17 1.82 -7.67
CA LYS A 99 16.63 0.81 -6.75
C LYS A 99 15.42 1.34 -6.00
N THR A 100 15.47 2.59 -5.54
CA THR A 100 14.34 3.23 -4.84
C THR A 100 13.14 3.42 -5.75
N ILE A 101 13.36 3.77 -7.02
CA ILE A 101 12.30 3.87 -8.02
C ILE A 101 11.67 2.49 -8.29
N ILE A 102 12.48 1.43 -8.45
CA ILE A 102 11.97 0.07 -8.66
C ILE A 102 11.07 -0.35 -7.50
N PHE A 103 11.47 -0.09 -6.25
CA PHE A 103 10.63 -0.37 -5.09
C PHE A 103 9.33 0.42 -5.07
N ALA A 104 9.35 1.70 -5.46
CA ALA A 104 8.13 2.49 -5.58
C ALA A 104 7.18 1.95 -6.68
N VAL A 105 7.72 1.50 -7.81
CA VAL A 105 6.93 0.87 -8.88
C VAL A 105 6.35 -0.46 -8.42
N LEU A 106 7.12 -1.29 -7.71
CA LEU A 106 6.62 -2.54 -7.12
C LEU A 106 5.45 -2.27 -6.18
N VAL A 107 5.55 -1.26 -5.33
CA VAL A 107 4.44 -0.84 -4.43
C VAL A 107 3.19 -0.49 -5.22
N ILE A 108 3.31 0.30 -6.29
CA ILE A 108 2.19 0.70 -7.14
C ILE A 108 1.54 -0.52 -7.81
N ILE A 109 2.35 -1.38 -8.45
CA ILE A 109 1.85 -2.56 -9.16
C ILE A 109 1.18 -3.55 -8.21
N SER A 110 1.80 -3.84 -7.05
CA SER A 110 1.22 -4.74 -6.06
C SER A 110 -0.10 -4.21 -5.50
N THR A 111 -0.20 -2.91 -5.27
CA THR A 111 -1.45 -2.29 -4.78
C THR A 111 -2.55 -2.34 -5.86
N LEU A 112 -2.21 -2.06 -7.13
CA LEU A 112 -3.17 -2.16 -8.25
C LEU A 112 -3.65 -3.61 -8.44
N TYR A 113 -2.73 -4.57 -8.39
CA TYR A 113 -3.08 -5.98 -8.53
C TYR A 113 -4.00 -6.44 -7.39
N TRP A 114 -3.76 -5.98 -6.15
CA TRP A 114 -4.66 -6.24 -5.03
C TRP A 114 -6.06 -5.66 -5.26
N ILE A 115 -6.17 -4.42 -5.74
CA ILE A 115 -7.47 -3.78 -6.05
C ILE A 115 -8.24 -4.59 -7.09
N ILE A 116 -7.58 -5.00 -8.18
CA ILE A 116 -8.20 -5.77 -9.28
C ILE A 116 -8.67 -7.14 -8.77
N MET A 117 -7.85 -7.83 -7.98
CA MET A 117 -8.17 -9.14 -7.41
C MET A 117 -9.39 -9.06 -6.48
N MET A 118 -9.42 -8.07 -5.58
CA MET A 118 -10.56 -7.88 -4.68
C MET A 118 -11.83 -7.55 -5.47
N GLU A 119 -11.75 -6.66 -6.46
CA GLU A 119 -12.89 -6.33 -7.32
C GLU A 119 -13.42 -7.57 -8.05
N SER A 120 -12.55 -8.43 -8.60
CA SER A 120 -12.96 -9.68 -9.25
C SER A 120 -13.68 -10.61 -8.27
N PHE A 121 -13.12 -10.80 -7.07
CA PHE A 121 -13.68 -11.68 -6.06
C PHE A 121 -15.09 -11.24 -5.63
N TYR A 122 -15.27 -9.95 -5.31
CA TYR A 122 -16.58 -9.44 -4.90
C TYR A 122 -17.60 -9.52 -6.03
N ASN A 123 -17.21 -9.21 -7.27
CA ASN A 123 -18.11 -9.33 -8.42
C ASN A 123 -18.55 -10.77 -8.67
N GLU A 124 -17.66 -11.75 -8.51
CA GLU A 124 -18.01 -13.18 -8.58
C GLU A 124 -18.98 -13.60 -7.47
N ALA A 125 -18.85 -13.00 -6.28
CA ALA A 125 -19.79 -13.19 -5.17
C ALA A 125 -21.12 -12.43 -5.34
N GLY A 126 -21.30 -11.66 -6.43
CA GLY A 126 -22.52 -10.90 -6.70
C GLY A 126 -22.60 -9.53 -6.01
N TYR A 127 -21.47 -9.02 -5.50
CA TYR A 127 -21.36 -7.73 -4.81
C TYR A 127 -20.45 -6.77 -5.57
N ASN A 128 -20.77 -5.48 -5.55
CA ASN A 128 -19.82 -4.45 -6.01
C ASN A 128 -18.92 -4.05 -4.84
N HIS A 129 -17.60 -4.23 -4.96
CA HIS A 129 -16.67 -3.88 -3.88
C HIS A 129 -16.62 -2.36 -3.66
N TRP A 130 -16.49 -1.56 -4.73
CA TRP A 130 -16.41 -0.10 -4.62
C TRP A 130 -17.77 0.57 -4.86
N VAL A 131 -18.53 0.85 -3.80
CA VAL A 131 -19.75 1.67 -3.91
C VAL A 131 -19.70 2.81 -2.91
N THR A 132 -19.74 4.04 -3.41
CA THR A 132 -19.70 5.27 -2.60
C THR A 132 -21.03 5.62 -1.94
N THR A 133 -22.11 4.90 -2.28
CA THR A 133 -23.47 5.09 -1.73
C THR A 133 -24.18 3.74 -1.63
N GLY A 134 -24.38 3.23 -0.41
CA GLY A 134 -25.29 2.12 -0.14
C GLY A 134 -24.77 0.71 -0.48
N GLY A 135 -23.80 0.20 0.27
CA GLY A 135 -23.51 -1.25 0.29
C GLY A 135 -22.05 -1.61 0.17
N GLY A 136 -21.25 -0.72 -0.41
CA GLY A 136 -19.89 -1.01 -0.84
C GLY A 136 -18.80 -0.55 0.13
N TYR A 137 -17.64 -1.12 -0.05
CA TYR A 137 -16.42 -0.80 0.65
C TYR A 137 -15.84 0.52 0.12
N THR A 138 -15.77 1.54 0.97
CA THR A 138 -15.16 2.83 0.58
C THR A 138 -13.63 2.73 0.67
N PRO A 139 -12.85 3.14 -0.36
CA PRO A 139 -11.40 3.09 -0.29
C PRO A 139 -10.87 3.99 0.83
N PHE A 140 -10.01 3.40 1.67
CA PHE A 140 -9.42 4.07 2.82
C PHE A 140 -7.89 4.18 2.68
N PHE A 141 -7.24 4.69 3.73
CA PHE A 141 -5.81 5.00 3.68
C PHE A 141 -4.92 3.81 3.33
N GLY A 142 -5.35 2.58 3.62
CA GLY A 142 -4.60 1.37 3.23
C GLY A 142 -4.44 1.17 1.73
N VAL A 143 -5.36 1.70 0.91
CA VAL A 143 -5.29 1.65 -0.56
C VAL A 143 -4.62 2.89 -1.13
N ILE A 144 -4.89 4.07 -0.56
CA ILE A 144 -4.41 5.35 -1.11
C ILE A 144 -2.97 5.64 -0.68
N GLY A 145 -2.61 5.30 0.55
CA GLY A 145 -1.30 5.54 1.14
C GLY A 145 -0.13 4.96 0.33
N PRO A 146 -0.20 3.73 -0.21
CA PRO A 146 0.84 3.17 -1.07
C PRO A 146 1.15 4.04 -2.29
N PHE A 147 0.13 4.61 -2.95
CA PHE A 147 0.31 5.50 -4.10
C PHE A 147 0.93 6.83 -3.70
N ILE A 148 0.46 7.44 -2.61
CA ILE A 148 1.04 8.70 -2.09
C ILE A 148 2.50 8.48 -1.74
N GLY A 149 2.81 7.43 -0.98
CA GLY A 149 4.17 7.15 -0.54
C GLY A 149 5.10 6.81 -1.71
N ALA A 150 4.65 6.01 -2.67
CA ALA A 150 5.41 5.71 -3.88
C ALA A 150 5.67 6.98 -4.73
N ALA A 151 4.68 7.85 -4.88
CA ALA A 151 4.84 9.12 -5.59
C ALA A 151 5.90 10.02 -4.94
N LEU A 152 5.89 10.13 -3.60
CA LEU A 152 6.91 10.88 -2.87
C LEU A 152 8.32 10.30 -3.05
N ILE A 153 8.45 8.97 -3.04
CA ILE A 153 9.72 8.27 -3.31
C ILE A 153 10.22 8.56 -4.73
N VAL A 154 9.35 8.51 -5.73
CA VAL A 154 9.70 8.83 -7.12
C VAL A 154 10.18 10.28 -7.23
N ILE A 155 9.42 11.24 -6.67
CA ILE A 155 9.76 12.66 -6.68
C ILE A 155 11.10 12.92 -5.97
N GLY A 156 11.28 12.39 -4.76
CA GLY A 156 12.52 12.52 -3.99
C GLY A 156 13.74 11.93 -4.71
N SER A 157 13.51 10.90 -5.53
CA SER A 157 14.54 10.24 -6.32
C SER A 157 14.92 11.00 -7.60
N PHE A 158 14.00 11.74 -8.24
CA PHE A 158 14.28 12.48 -9.48
C PHE A 158 14.71 13.94 -9.31
N VAL A 159 14.18 14.65 -8.30
CA VAL A 159 14.38 16.12 -8.22
C VAL A 159 15.78 16.49 -7.72
N ARG A 160 16.52 15.53 -7.16
CA ARG A 160 17.93 15.68 -6.80
C ARG A 160 18.87 15.50 -8.00
N ARG A 161 18.70 16.33 -9.03
CA ARG A 161 19.71 16.52 -10.09
C ARG A 161 20.60 17.71 -9.74
N LYS A 162 21.91 17.44 -9.70
CA LYS A 162 23.08 18.32 -9.42
C LYS A 162 23.59 18.27 -7.99
#